data_AF-X1IIY2-F1
#
_entry.id   AF-X1IIY2-F1
#
_cell.length_a   1.000
_cell.length_b   1.000
_cell.length_c   1.000
_cell.angle_alpha   90.00
_cell.angle_beta   90.00
_cell.angle_gamma   90.00
#
_symmetry.space_group_name_H-M   'P 1'
#
loop_
_entity.id
_entity.type
_entity.pdbx_description
1 polymer ?
#
loop_
_entity_poly.entity_id
_entity_poly.type
_entity_poly.pdbx_seq_one_letter_code
_entity_poly.pdbx_strand_id
1 'polypeptide(L)'
;RIAQLLHGEESVKTPLQVRLNRFGRYLAVAVLAICAVVFMAGLLQGQPVMLMFLTAVSLAVAAIPEALPAVVTISLALGARKLIRHNALVRNLPAVETLGSVTYICADKTGTLTQNRMSAEHFFAAGERRQLLPGAEAGAPWSELSVAIALSNDVVEVNGK
;
A
#
# COMPACT_ATOMS: atom_id res chain seq x y z
N ARG A 1 4.48 -15.04 -21.21
CA ARG A 1 5.17 -15.59 -20.02
C ARG A 1 5.20 -14.60 -18.84
N ILE A 2 5.89 -13.44 -18.90
CA ILE A 2 5.89 -12.46 -17.79
C ILE A 2 4.48 -11.91 -17.49
N ALA A 3 3.74 -11.50 -18.52
CA ALA A 3 2.36 -11.03 -18.37
C ALA A 3 1.41 -12.10 -17.77
N GLN A 4 1.69 -13.40 -17.99
CA GLN A 4 0.90 -14.49 -17.40
C GLN A 4 1.24 -14.70 -15.91
N LEU A 5 2.51 -14.50 -15.52
CA LEU A 5 2.90 -14.51 -14.11
C LEU A 5 2.23 -13.37 -13.34
N LEU A 6 2.08 -12.19 -13.95
CA LEU A 6 1.41 -11.03 -13.34
C LEU A 6 -0.11 -11.20 -13.14
N HIS A 7 -0.78 -12.04 -13.93
CA HIS A 7 -2.22 -12.28 -13.81
C HIS A 7 -2.56 -13.49 -12.93
N GLY A 8 -1.57 -14.32 -12.58
CA GLY A 8 -1.78 -15.58 -11.86
C GLY A 8 -1.66 -15.47 -10.33
N GLU A 9 -1.36 -14.29 -9.79
CA GLU A 9 -1.19 -14.12 -8.34
C GLU A 9 -2.53 -13.78 -7.67
N GLU A 10 -2.95 -14.65 -6.74
CA GLU A 10 -4.11 -14.37 -5.89
C GLU A 10 -3.88 -13.13 -5.02
N SER A 11 -4.92 -12.33 -4.84
CA SER A 11 -4.84 -11.16 -3.97
C SER A 11 -4.57 -11.58 -2.52
N VAL A 12 -3.40 -11.22 -2.01
CA VAL A 12 -3.02 -11.48 -0.61
C VAL A 12 -3.91 -10.66 0.31
N LYS A 13 -4.55 -11.33 1.29
CA LYS A 13 -5.36 -10.67 2.32
C LYS A 13 -4.48 -9.80 3.21
N THR A 14 -4.98 -8.62 3.57
CA THR A 14 -4.23 -7.70 4.44
C THR A 14 -4.22 -8.17 5.90
N PRO A 15 -3.25 -7.73 6.72
CA PRO A 15 -3.17 -8.14 8.13
C PRO A 15 -4.47 -7.87 8.93
N LEU A 16 -5.16 -6.75 8.68
CA LEU A 16 -6.43 -6.38 9.31
C LEU A 16 -7.52 -7.32 8.84
N GLN A 17 -7.60 -7.65 7.54
CA GLN A 17 -8.57 -8.63 7.05
C GLN A 17 -8.38 -9.99 7.72
N VAL A 18 -7.13 -10.43 7.90
CA VAL A 18 -6.81 -11.68 8.62
C VAL A 18 -7.24 -11.60 10.08
N ARG A 19 -6.95 -10.48 10.76
CA ARG A 19 -7.35 -10.25 12.17
C ARG A 19 -8.86 -10.18 12.33
N LEU A 20 -9.56 -9.48 11.45
CA LEU A 20 -11.01 -9.35 11.44
C LEU A 20 -11.70 -10.69 11.18
N ASN A 21 -11.19 -11.49 10.24
CA ASN A 21 -11.73 -12.83 9.99
C ASN A 21 -11.54 -13.74 11.22
N ARG A 22 -10.39 -13.65 11.88
CA ARG A 22 -10.12 -14.39 13.12
C ARG A 22 -11.04 -13.92 14.25
N PHE A 23 -11.22 -12.61 14.41
CA PHE A 23 -12.12 -12.02 15.40
C PHE A 23 -13.57 -12.45 15.16
N GLY A 24 -14.06 -12.36 13.92
CA GLY A 24 -15.40 -12.79 13.54
C GLY A 24 -15.63 -14.28 13.84
N ARG A 25 -14.64 -15.13 13.59
CA ARG A 25 -14.73 -16.57 13.93
C ARG A 25 -14.83 -16.80 15.44
N TYR A 26 -14.04 -16.11 16.24
CA TYR A 26 -14.14 -16.22 17.70
C TYR A 26 -15.48 -15.72 18.22
N LEU A 27 -15.97 -14.59 17.71
CA LEU A 27 -17.26 -14.04 18.08
C LEU A 27 -18.39 -15.02 17.72
N ALA A 28 -18.38 -15.59 16.52
CA ALA A 28 -19.39 -16.55 16.08
C ALA A 28 -19.45 -17.80 16.97
N VAL A 29 -18.29 -18.36 17.35
CA VAL A 29 -18.22 -19.51 18.27
C VAL A 29 -18.73 -19.12 19.67
N ALA A 30 -18.37 -17.94 20.17
CA ALA A 30 -18.85 -17.46 21.46
C ALA A 30 -20.37 -17.25 21.48
N VAL A 31 -20.93 -16.63 20.45
CA VAL A 31 -22.38 -16.42 20.31
C VAL A 31 -23.12 -17.75 20.24
N LEU A 32 -22.65 -18.70 19.42
CA LEU A 32 -23.25 -20.04 19.34
C LEU A 32 -23.22 -20.78 20.69
N ALA A 33 -22.11 -20.69 21.42
CA ALA A 33 -22.00 -21.28 22.74
C ALA A 33 -23.01 -20.67 23.72
N ILE A 34 -23.15 -19.35 23.74
CA ILE A 34 -24.13 -18.65 24.58
C ILE A 34 -25.57 -19.04 24.18
N CYS A 35 -25.89 -19.04 22.90
CA CYS A 35 -27.20 -19.47 22.39
C CYS A 35 -27.54 -20.91 22.80
N ALA A 36 -26.57 -21.84 22.71
CA ALA A 36 -26.76 -23.23 23.13
C ALA A 36 -27.00 -23.33 24.65
N VAL A 37 -26.24 -22.59 25.45
CA VAL A 37 -26.42 -22.55 26.92
C VAL A 37 -27.80 -22.02 27.28
N VAL A 38 -28.23 -20.90 26.69
CA VAL A 38 -29.55 -20.30 26.95
C VAL A 38 -30.68 -21.24 26.52
N PHE A 39 -30.56 -21.86 25.34
CA PHE A 39 -31.53 -22.82 24.83
C PHE A 39 -31.68 -24.02 25.77
N MET A 40 -30.56 -24.66 26.14
CA MET A 40 -30.55 -25.81 27.06
C MET A 40 -31.09 -25.45 28.44
N ALA A 41 -30.69 -24.30 28.99
CA ALA A 41 -31.19 -23.83 30.29
C ALA A 41 -32.71 -23.62 30.28
N GLY A 42 -33.25 -23.02 29.21
CA GLY A 42 -34.70 -22.83 29.07
C GLY A 42 -35.47 -24.14 28.93
N LEU A 43 -34.93 -25.13 28.21
CA LEU A 43 -35.52 -26.46 28.14
C LEU A 43 -35.55 -27.15 29.51
N LEU A 44 -34.46 -27.06 30.28
CA LEU A 44 -34.41 -27.59 31.65
C LEU A 44 -35.40 -26.88 32.59
N GLN A 45 -35.74 -25.62 32.30
CA GLN A 45 -36.77 -24.85 33.02
C GLN A 45 -38.21 -25.20 32.60
N GLY A 46 -38.40 -26.10 31.63
CA GLY A 46 -39.72 -26.50 31.12
C GLY A 46 -40.32 -25.54 30.10
N GLN A 47 -39.55 -24.63 29.52
CA GLN A 47 -40.04 -23.70 28.49
C GLN A 47 -40.36 -24.44 27.19
N PRO A 48 -41.37 -23.97 26.40
CA PRO A 48 -41.67 -24.56 25.10
C PRO A 48 -40.48 -24.52 24.15
N VAL A 49 -40.16 -25.65 23.50
CA VAL A 49 -39.03 -25.78 22.58
C VAL A 49 -39.03 -24.70 21.49
N MET A 50 -40.21 -24.43 20.92
CA MET A 50 -40.37 -23.42 19.87
C MET A 50 -40.02 -22.01 20.37
N LEU A 51 -40.42 -21.67 21.61
CA LEU A 51 -40.11 -20.37 22.22
C LEU A 51 -38.60 -20.24 22.47
N MET A 52 -37.97 -21.29 23.00
CA MET A 52 -36.53 -21.30 23.24
C MET A 52 -35.73 -21.22 21.94
N PHE A 53 -36.21 -21.86 20.88
CA PHE A 53 -35.57 -21.80 19.57
C PHE A 53 -35.62 -20.37 18.99
N LEU A 54 -36.80 -19.73 19.00
CA LEU A 54 -36.96 -18.36 18.51
C LEU A 54 -36.14 -17.34 19.31
N THR A 55 -36.02 -17.53 20.63
CA THR A 55 -35.20 -16.65 21.49
C THR A 55 -33.70 -16.84 21.21
N ALA A 56 -33.22 -18.07 21.04
CA ALA A 56 -31.82 -18.34 20.70
C ALA A 56 -31.43 -17.75 19.32
N VAL A 57 -32.31 -17.85 18.32
CA VAL A 57 -32.09 -17.24 17.00
C VAL A 57 -32.11 -15.71 17.10
N SER A 58 -33.07 -15.13 17.82
CA SER A 58 -33.14 -13.67 18.05
C SER A 58 -31.86 -13.14 18.71
N LEU A 59 -31.34 -13.87 19.71
CA LEU A 59 -30.09 -13.54 20.37
C LEU A 59 -28.90 -13.61 19.41
N ALA A 60 -28.84 -14.66 18.57
CA ALA A 60 -27.77 -14.82 17.60
C ALA A 60 -27.72 -13.67 16.59
N VAL A 61 -28.88 -13.27 16.05
CA VAL A 61 -29.00 -12.15 15.10
C VAL A 61 -28.60 -10.83 15.76
N ALA A 62 -29.05 -10.59 17.01
CA ALA A 62 -28.69 -9.39 17.75
C ALA A 62 -27.18 -9.25 18.03
N ALA A 63 -26.43 -10.36 18.01
CA ALA A 63 -25.00 -10.39 18.27
C ALA A 63 -24.13 -10.24 17.00
N ILE A 64 -24.71 -10.15 15.81
CA ILE A 64 -23.95 -10.00 14.55
C ILE A 64 -23.28 -8.61 14.52
N PRO A 65 -21.96 -8.52 14.28
CA PRO A 65 -21.24 -7.25 14.28
C PRO A 65 -21.36 -6.52 12.93
N GLU A 66 -22.58 -6.10 12.57
CA GLU A 66 -22.89 -5.47 11.28
C GLU A 66 -22.17 -4.11 11.08
N ALA A 67 -21.90 -3.40 12.17
CA ALA A 67 -21.23 -2.09 12.12
C ALA A 67 -19.73 -2.19 11.83
N LEU A 68 -19.10 -3.33 12.09
CA LEU A 68 -17.65 -3.47 12.06
C LEU A 68 -17.05 -3.25 10.65
N PRO A 69 -17.59 -3.85 9.56
CA PRO A 69 -17.09 -3.61 8.21
C PRO A 69 -17.20 -2.14 7.77
N ALA A 70 -18.27 -1.46 8.19
CA ALA A 70 -18.51 -0.06 7.88
C ALA A 70 -17.47 0.85 8.55
N VAL A 71 -17.24 0.68 9.85
CA VAL A 71 -16.26 1.48 10.61
C VAL A 71 -14.84 1.30 10.06
N VAL A 72 -14.47 0.07 9.69
CA VAL A 72 -13.16 -0.22 9.07
C VAL A 72 -13.01 0.50 7.74
N THR A 73 -14.02 0.44 6.89
CA THR A 73 -13.99 1.09 5.56
C THR A 73 -13.87 2.61 5.69
N ILE A 74 -14.64 3.23 6.59
CA ILE A 74 -14.56 4.68 6.86
C ILE A 74 -13.17 5.06 7.37
N SER A 75 -12.61 4.26 8.28
CA SER A 75 -11.27 4.51 8.83
C SER A 75 -10.19 4.45 7.74
N LEU A 76 -10.24 3.44 6.86
CA LEU A 76 -9.33 3.34 5.72
C LEU A 76 -9.52 4.48 4.71
N ALA A 77 -10.75 4.91 4.46
CA ALA A 77 -11.05 6.03 3.57
C ALA A 77 -10.48 7.36 4.09
N LEU A 78 -10.57 7.62 5.40
CA LEU A 78 -9.95 8.78 6.03
C LEU A 78 -8.42 8.74 5.91
N GLY A 79 -7.82 7.55 6.06
CA GLY A 79 -6.38 7.34 5.82
C GLY A 79 -5.98 7.61 4.37
N ALA A 80 -6.73 7.06 3.39
CA ALA A 80 -6.51 7.31 1.97
C ALA A 80 -6.61 8.81 1.63
N ARG A 81 -7.60 9.52 2.19
CA ARG A 81 -7.75 10.97 2.03
C ARG A 81 -6.54 11.75 2.57
N LYS A 82 -5.93 11.30 3.67
CA LYS A 82 -4.69 11.90 4.18
C LYS A 82 -3.51 11.70 3.22
N LEU A 83 -3.38 10.51 2.63
CA LEU A 83 -2.32 10.19 1.67
C LEU A 83 -2.43 11.01 0.37
N ILE A 84 -3.66 11.22 -0.13
CA ILE A 84 -3.89 12.04 -1.33
C ILE A 84 -3.41 13.48 -1.14
N ARG A 85 -3.52 14.05 0.06
CA ARG A 85 -2.98 15.40 0.37
C ARG A 85 -1.45 15.48 0.24
N HIS A 86 -0.77 14.35 0.23
CA HIS A 86 0.68 14.23 0.01
C HIS A 86 1.00 13.68 -1.40
N ASN A 87 0.09 13.86 -2.37
CA ASN A 87 0.23 13.38 -3.76
C ASN A 87 0.35 11.85 -3.89
N ALA A 88 -0.09 11.08 -2.89
CA ALA A 88 -0.13 9.62 -2.94
C ALA A 88 -1.57 9.12 -3.21
N LEU A 89 -1.84 8.75 -4.46
CA LEU A 89 -3.14 8.21 -4.87
C LEU A 89 -3.30 6.74 -4.46
N VAL A 90 -4.28 6.45 -3.61
CA VAL A 90 -4.63 5.09 -3.21
C VAL A 90 -5.75 4.56 -4.11
N ARG A 91 -5.48 3.51 -4.88
CA ARG A 91 -6.47 2.88 -5.79
C ARG A 91 -7.34 1.82 -5.10
N ASN A 92 -6.88 1.26 -3.99
CA ASN A 92 -7.54 0.22 -3.21
C ASN A 92 -7.39 0.50 -1.71
N LEU A 93 -8.52 0.65 -0.99
CA LEU A 93 -8.52 1.01 0.43
C LEU A 93 -7.68 0.08 1.33
N PRO A 94 -7.64 -1.25 1.12
CA PRO A 94 -6.80 -2.11 1.95
C PRO A 94 -5.30 -1.78 1.86
N ALA A 95 -4.82 -1.15 0.78
CA ALA A 95 -3.41 -0.77 0.66
C ALA A 95 -2.98 0.29 1.69
N VAL A 96 -3.92 1.09 2.22
CA VAL A 96 -3.63 2.06 3.29
C VAL A 96 -3.09 1.33 4.52
N GLU A 97 -3.66 0.18 4.84
CA GLU A 97 -3.27 -0.64 5.98
C GLU A 97 -1.95 -1.38 5.71
N THR A 98 -1.80 -1.93 4.50
CA THR A 98 -0.54 -2.56 4.09
C THR A 98 0.62 -1.58 4.23
N LEU A 99 0.50 -0.35 3.70
CA LEU A 99 1.54 0.68 3.83
C LEU A 99 1.91 0.99 5.29
N GLY A 100 0.95 0.98 6.20
CA GLY A 100 1.19 1.19 7.63
C GLY A 100 1.87 0.02 8.35
N SER A 101 1.91 -1.16 7.73
CA SER A 101 2.47 -2.40 8.30
C SER A 101 3.68 -2.94 7.52
N VAL A 102 4.16 -2.20 6.51
CA VAL A 102 5.35 -2.55 5.73
C VAL A 102 6.58 -2.58 6.64
N THR A 103 7.35 -3.66 6.53
CA THR A 103 8.66 -3.83 7.18
C THR A 103 9.83 -3.83 6.20
N TYR A 104 9.57 -4.13 4.92
CA TYR A 104 10.56 -4.14 3.85
C TYR A 104 10.03 -3.37 2.64
N ILE A 105 10.86 -2.48 2.10
CA ILE A 105 10.56 -1.74 0.87
C ILE A 105 11.46 -2.29 -0.23
N CYS A 106 10.85 -2.99 -1.19
CA CYS A 106 11.51 -3.35 -2.44
C CYS A 106 11.24 -2.24 -3.46
N ALA A 107 12.28 -1.49 -3.81
CA ALA A 107 12.18 -0.40 -4.78
C ALA A 107 12.94 -0.74 -6.06
N ASP A 108 12.35 -0.42 -7.21
CA ASP A 108 13.09 -0.42 -8.47
C ASP A 108 14.04 0.80 -8.52
N LYS A 109 15.12 0.70 -9.28
CA LYS A 109 16.10 1.79 -9.41
C LYS A 109 15.68 2.79 -10.47
N THR A 110 15.43 2.30 -11.69
CA THR A 110 15.27 3.16 -12.86
C THR A 110 13.86 3.74 -12.91
N GLY A 111 13.73 5.07 -12.84
CA GLY A 111 12.42 5.75 -12.86
C GLY A 111 11.66 5.72 -11.52
N THR A 112 12.22 5.11 -10.47
CA THR A 112 11.68 5.16 -9.10
C THR A 112 12.66 5.86 -8.16
N LEU A 113 13.86 5.30 -7.94
CA LEU A 113 14.92 5.98 -7.16
C LEU A 113 15.68 7.02 -7.98
N THR A 114 15.78 6.79 -9.29
CA THR A 114 16.45 7.68 -10.25
C THR A 114 15.43 8.33 -11.18
N GLN A 115 15.79 9.46 -11.77
CA GLN A 115 14.92 10.21 -12.68
C GLN A 115 14.76 9.55 -14.07
N ASN A 116 15.36 8.37 -14.29
CA ASN A 116 15.46 7.73 -15.61
C ASN A 116 15.98 8.70 -16.69
N ARG A 117 16.94 9.55 -16.31
CA ARG A 117 17.62 10.51 -17.18
C ARG A 117 19.11 10.40 -16.91
N MET A 118 19.90 10.24 -17.96
CA MET A 118 21.35 10.27 -17.85
C MET A 118 21.81 11.71 -17.63
N SER A 119 22.67 11.92 -16.64
CA SER A 119 23.25 13.20 -16.28
C SER A 119 24.76 13.01 -16.08
N ALA A 120 25.56 13.96 -16.57
CA ALA A 120 26.99 13.97 -16.29
C ALA A 120 27.23 14.54 -14.89
N GLU A 121 27.78 13.73 -13.98
CA GLU A 121 27.98 14.13 -12.57
C GLU A 121 29.42 14.51 -12.23
N HIS A 122 30.38 14.05 -13.02
CA HIS A 122 31.79 14.27 -12.78
C HIS A 122 32.56 14.53 -14.08
N PHE A 123 33.40 15.54 -14.05
CA PHE A 123 34.28 15.95 -15.13
C PHE A 123 35.72 15.87 -14.64
N PHE A 124 36.64 15.46 -15.52
CA PHE A 124 38.04 15.31 -15.19
C PHE A 124 38.91 15.91 -16.28
N ALA A 125 39.75 16.86 -15.92
CA ALA A 125 40.70 17.50 -16.82
C ALA A 125 41.97 17.92 -16.07
N ALA A 126 43.13 17.77 -16.71
CA ALA A 126 44.45 18.12 -16.17
C ALA A 126 44.70 17.63 -14.71
N GLY A 127 44.26 16.41 -14.38
CA GLY A 127 44.46 15.84 -13.05
C GLY A 127 43.45 16.29 -11.99
N GLU A 128 42.53 17.18 -12.33
CA GLU A 128 41.51 17.72 -11.42
C GLU A 128 40.12 17.13 -11.73
N ARG A 129 39.41 16.66 -10.70
CA ARG A 129 38.01 16.20 -10.78
C ARG A 129 37.06 17.28 -10.26
N ARG A 130 36.04 17.65 -11.03
CA ARG A 130 34.97 18.56 -10.64
C ARG A 130 33.60 17.91 -10.79
N GLN A 131 32.64 18.29 -9.94
CA GLN A 131 31.24 17.86 -10.05
C GLN A 131 30.43 18.71 -11.05
N LEU A 132 30.91 19.92 -11.33
CA LEU A 132 30.27 20.84 -12.27
C LEU A 132 31.27 21.17 -13.37
N LEU A 133 30.80 21.16 -14.61
CA LEU A 133 31.55 21.69 -15.72
C LEU A 133 31.55 23.22 -15.61
N PRO A 134 32.73 23.86 -15.47
CA PRO A 134 32.78 25.31 -15.38
C PRO A 134 32.27 25.96 -16.67
N GLY A 135 31.70 27.17 -16.56
CA GLY A 135 31.34 27.96 -17.73
C GLY A 135 32.58 28.35 -18.56
N ALA A 136 32.35 28.89 -19.76
CA ALA A 136 33.41 29.25 -20.72
C ALA A 136 34.44 30.28 -20.19
N GLU A 137 34.14 30.96 -19.09
CA GLU A 137 35.05 31.89 -18.40
C GLU A 137 36.16 31.20 -17.61
N ALA A 138 35.99 29.91 -17.30
CA ALA A 138 37.06 29.12 -16.70
C ALA A 138 38.11 28.84 -17.78
N GLY A 139 39.30 29.42 -17.64
CA GLY A 139 40.41 29.21 -18.56
C GLY A 139 40.79 27.73 -18.77
N ALA A 140 41.80 27.50 -19.59
CA ALA A 140 42.28 26.15 -19.90
C ALA A 140 42.62 25.37 -18.60
N PRO A 141 42.26 24.07 -18.50
CA PRO A 141 41.74 23.19 -19.57
C PRO A 141 40.19 23.17 -19.70
N TRP A 142 39.48 23.90 -18.85
CA TRP A 142 38.04 23.70 -18.65
C TRP A 142 37.20 24.29 -19.78
N SER A 143 37.58 25.46 -20.31
CA SER A 143 36.96 26.04 -21.51
C SER A 143 37.10 25.12 -22.73
N GLU A 144 38.29 24.56 -22.96
CA GLU A 144 38.55 23.63 -24.06
C GLU A 144 37.70 22.36 -23.96
N LEU A 145 37.66 21.75 -22.77
CA LEU A 145 36.81 20.58 -22.52
C LEU A 145 35.33 20.90 -22.76
N SER A 146 34.84 22.07 -22.31
CA SER A 146 33.45 22.47 -22.50
C SER A 146 33.06 22.64 -23.98
N VAL A 147 33.94 23.26 -24.78
CA VAL A 147 33.74 23.41 -26.22
C VAL A 147 33.82 22.07 -26.93
N ALA A 148 34.76 21.19 -26.56
CA ALA A 148 34.87 19.86 -27.13
C ALA A 148 33.60 19.02 -26.88
N ILE A 149 33.06 19.03 -25.65
CA ILE A 149 31.81 18.34 -25.31
C ILE A 149 30.63 18.91 -26.09
N ALA A 150 30.53 20.23 -26.22
CA ALA A 150 29.42 20.89 -26.91
C ALA A 150 29.43 20.65 -28.43
N LEU A 151 30.60 20.66 -29.07
CA LEU A 151 30.73 20.51 -30.52
C LEU A 151 30.81 19.04 -30.97
N SER A 152 31.36 18.15 -30.14
CA SER A 152 31.55 16.73 -30.47
C SER A 152 30.35 15.87 -30.07
N ASN A 153 29.14 16.36 -30.32
CA ASN A 153 27.91 15.66 -29.98
C ASN A 153 26.82 16.01 -31.01
N ASP A 154 25.88 15.09 -31.21
CA ASP A 154 24.78 15.20 -32.18
C ASP A 154 23.41 15.47 -31.54
N VAL A 155 23.38 15.74 -30.22
CA VAL A 155 22.15 16.11 -29.52
C VAL A 155 21.71 17.51 -29.97
N VAL A 156 20.48 17.58 -30.45
CA VAL A 156 19.77 18.81 -30.75
C VAL A 156 18.64 18.95 -29.73
N GLU A 157 18.46 20.14 -29.16
CA GLU A 157 17.35 20.41 -28.24
C GLU A 157 16.03 20.40 -29.01
N VAL A 158 15.11 19.50 -28.65
CA VAL A 158 13.81 19.38 -29.33
C VAL A 158 12.70 19.62 -28.32
N ASN A 159 12.02 20.77 -28.45
CA ASN A 159 10.91 21.18 -27.58
C ASN A 159 11.28 21.32 -26.08
N GLY A 160 12.47 21.85 -25.78
CA GLY A 160 12.93 22.07 -24.40
C GLY A 160 13.22 20.78 -23.62
N LYS A 161 13.53 19.70 -24.34
CA LYS A 161 13.97 18.41 -23.80
C LYS A 161 15.11 17.83 -24.62
#